data_AF-A0A7J6RX53-F1
#
_entry.id   AF-A0A7J6RX53-F1
#
_cell.length_a   1.000
_cell.length_b   1.000
_cell.length_c   1.000
_cell.angle_alpha   90.00
_cell.angle_beta   90.00
_cell.angle_gamma   90.00
#
_symmetry.space_group_name_H-M   'P 1'
#
loop_
_entity.id
_entity.type
_entity.pdbx_description
1 polymer ?
#
loop_
_entity_poly.entity_id
_entity_poly.type
_entity_poly.pdbx_seq_one_letter_code
_entity_poly.pdbx_strand_id
1 'polypeptide(L)'
;METFDYLLTHKEFGYVSKMAVYWSGTFVMMMVSGVRRKKYHVPKGEERQALYEAVDMMVDQMGENSFLGGKSPCKADFNVYGVLRSVEGFTTERLLWENTKIKGWYDRMTELVGPSMADTFVPRGPSTITAVAA
;
A
#
# COMPACT_ATOMS: atom_id res chain seq x y z
N MET A 1 10.22 6.60 1.47
CA MET A 1 10.63 7.34 2.69
C MET A 1 9.44 7.49 3.64
N GLU A 2 8.25 7.84 3.12
CA GLU A 2 6.97 7.90 3.87
C GLU A 2 6.67 6.68 4.77
N THR A 3 6.93 5.46 4.31
CA THR A 3 6.69 4.24 5.11
C THR A 3 7.53 4.19 6.38
N PHE A 4 8.78 4.64 6.35
CA PHE A 4 9.64 4.66 7.54
C PHE A 4 9.22 5.75 8.52
N ASP A 5 8.79 6.90 8.02
CA ASP A 5 8.29 7.99 8.85
C ASP A 5 7.02 7.59 9.61
N TYR A 6 6.09 6.92 8.91
CA TYR A 6 4.93 6.27 9.54
C TYR A 6 5.37 5.28 10.63
N LEU A 7 6.26 4.33 10.33
CA LEU A 7 6.70 3.33 11.32
C LEU A 7 7.40 3.93 12.54
N LEU A 8 8.15 5.03 12.38
CA LEU A 8 8.89 5.69 13.45
C LEU A 8 8.03 6.64 14.30
N THR A 9 6.86 7.03 13.81
CA THR A 9 5.87 7.78 14.58
C THR A 9 5.25 6.93 15.71
N HIS A 10 5.21 5.60 15.54
CA HIS A 10 4.48 4.68 16.43
C HIS A 10 5.29 4.16 17.63
N LYS A 11 6.57 4.50 17.78
CA LYS A 11 7.39 4.02 18.91
C LYS A 11 7.94 5.17 19.76
N GLU A 12 7.87 4.97 21.09
CA GLU A 12 8.53 5.71 22.18
C GLU A 12 10.07 5.58 22.09
N PHE A 13 10.65 5.98 20.96
CA PHE A 13 12.10 6.04 20.80
C PHE A 13 12.58 7.47 20.99
N GLY A 14 13.65 7.66 21.76
CA GLY A 14 14.32 8.96 21.85
C GLY A 14 14.76 9.47 20.48
N TYR A 15 14.78 10.79 20.29
CA TYR A 15 15.06 11.48 19.01
C TYR A 15 16.33 10.96 18.30
N VAL A 16 17.40 10.66 19.05
CA VAL A 16 18.66 10.15 18.50
C VAL A 16 18.53 8.72 17.96
N SER A 17 17.82 7.85 18.68
CA SER A 17 17.55 6.48 18.25
C SER A 17 16.66 6.45 17.00
N LYS A 18 15.68 7.36 16.90
CA LYS A 18 14.84 7.49 15.69
C LYS A 18 15.64 7.86 14.46
N MET A 19 16.54 8.85 14.58
CA MET A 19 17.43 9.23 13.48
C MET A 19 18.31 8.05 13.06
N ALA A 20 19.00 7.39 14.00
CA ALA A 20 19.86 6.25 13.68
C ALA A 20 19.11 5.11 12.96
N VAL A 21 17.92 4.75 13.46
CA VAL A 21 17.06 3.72 12.86
C VAL A 21 16.52 4.14 11.49
N TYR A 22 16.21 5.42 11.28
CA TYR A 22 15.78 5.93 9.98
C TYR A 22 16.86 5.73 8.91
N TRP A 23 18.10 6.14 9.21
CA TRP A 23 19.22 6.01 8.27
C TRP A 23 19.58 4.55 8.03
N SER A 24 19.71 3.74 9.08
CA SER A 24 20.04 2.32 8.95
C SER A 24 18.92 1.54 8.25
N GLY A 25 17.66 1.80 8.61
CA GLY A 25 16.49 1.15 8.06
C GLY A 25 16.30 1.48 6.57
N THR A 26 16.49 2.75 6.19
CA THR A 26 16.42 3.18 4.79
C THR A 26 17.49 2.48 3.95
N PHE A 27 18.73 2.37 4.45
CA PHE A 27 19.82 1.70 3.74
C PHE A 27 19.55 0.19 3.56
N VAL A 28 19.14 -0.49 4.64
CA VAL A 28 18.79 -1.91 4.58
C VAL A 28 17.63 -2.15 3.61
N MET A 29 16.59 -1.32 3.67
CA MET A 29 15.43 -1.46 2.78
C MET A 29 15.80 -1.21 1.32
N MET A 30 16.68 -0.25 1.02
CA MET A 30 17.19 -0.01 -0.33
C MET A 30 17.94 -1.22 -0.89
N MET A 31 18.74 -1.89 -0.06
CA MET A 31 19.43 -3.14 -0.43
C MET A 31 18.43 -4.26 -0.70
N VAL A 32 17.43 -4.43 0.16
CA VAL A 32 16.36 -5.43 -0.02
C VAL A 32 15.56 -5.17 -1.31
N SER A 33 15.20 -3.91 -1.59
CA SER A 33 14.55 -3.54 -2.84
C SER A 33 15.43 -3.88 -4.05
N GLY A 34 16.73 -3.60 -4.00
CA GLY A 34 17.67 -3.99 -5.05
C GLY A 34 17.72 -5.50 -5.32
N VAL A 35 17.75 -6.31 -4.26
CA VAL A 35 17.74 -7.79 -4.36
C VAL A 35 16.42 -8.30 -4.96
N ARG A 36 15.28 -7.74 -4.52
CA ARG A 36 13.95 -8.12 -5.04
C ARG A 36 13.78 -7.75 -6.51
N ARG A 37 14.24 -6.56 -6.91
CA ARG A 37 14.24 -6.13 -8.32
C ARG A 37 14.98 -7.11 -9.21
N LYS A 38 16.16 -7.57 -8.78
CA LYS A 38 16.95 -8.57 -9.52
C LYS A 38 16.27 -9.93 -9.60
N LYS A 39 15.52 -10.33 -8.58
CA LYS A 39 14.80 -11.61 -8.52
C LYS A 39 13.57 -11.65 -9.44
N TYR A 40 12.84 -10.54 -9.56
CA TYR A 40 11.60 -10.46 -10.34
C TYR A 40 11.76 -9.81 -11.73
N HIS A 41 13.01 -9.57 -12.18
CA HIS A 41 13.33 -8.95 -13.47
C HIS A 41 12.60 -7.63 -13.75
N VAL A 42 12.29 -6.86 -12.71
CA VAL A 42 11.56 -5.60 -12.87
C VAL A 42 12.52 -4.50 -13.33
N PRO A 43 12.25 -3.81 -14.45
CA PRO A 43 13.07 -2.70 -14.93
C PRO A 43 13.22 -1.60 -13.88
N LYS A 44 14.38 -0.93 -13.85
CA LYS A 44 14.69 0.11 -12.87
C LYS A 44 13.75 1.31 -13.08
N GLY A 45 12.78 1.50 -12.17
CA GLY A 45 11.83 2.62 -12.21
C GLY A 45 10.38 2.22 -12.49
N GLU A 46 10.14 0.97 -12.89
CA GLU A 46 8.81 0.47 -13.30
C GLU A 46 8.12 -0.39 -12.23
N GLU A 47 8.61 -0.40 -10.99
CA GLU A 47 7.99 -1.17 -9.90
C GLU A 47 6.51 -0.82 -9.68
N ARG A 48 6.16 0.45 -9.88
CA ARG A 48 4.77 0.91 -9.84
C ARG A 48 3.97 0.45 -11.05
N GLN A 49 4.60 0.34 -12.21
CA GLN A 49 3.95 -0.10 -13.43
C GLN A 49 3.62 -1.59 -13.38
N ALA A 50 4.51 -2.41 -12.83
CA ALA A 50 4.22 -3.82 -12.55
C ALA A 50 3.06 -4.00 -11.57
N LEU A 51 2.92 -3.10 -10.58
CA LEU A 51 1.77 -3.08 -9.68
C LEU A 51 0.48 -2.70 -10.42
N TYR A 52 0.52 -1.65 -11.26
CA TYR A 52 -0.64 -1.23 -12.05
C TYR A 52 -1.08 -2.30 -13.03
N GLU A 53 -0.14 -2.94 -13.71
CA GLU A 53 -0.43 -4.05 -14.63
C GLU A 53 -1.07 -5.23 -13.90
N ALA A 54 -0.55 -5.62 -12.73
CA ALA A 54 -1.15 -6.69 -11.93
C ALA A 54 -2.57 -6.36 -11.47
N VAL A 55 -2.81 -5.09 -11.13
CA VAL A 55 -4.11 -4.59 -10.67
C VAL A 55 -5.10 -4.49 -11.83
N ASP A 56 -4.68 -3.99 -12.99
CA ASP A 56 -5.52 -3.92 -14.18
C ASP A 56 -5.83 -5.33 -14.70
N MET A 57 -4.87 -6.25 -14.73
CA MET A 57 -5.13 -7.66 -15.06
C MET A 57 -6.19 -8.28 -14.14
N MET A 58 -6.16 -7.97 -12.84
CA MET A 58 -7.19 -8.44 -11.92
C MET A 58 -8.56 -7.84 -12.23
N VAL A 59 -8.63 -6.54 -12.52
CA VAL A 59 -9.87 -5.85 -12.91
C VAL A 59 -10.42 -6.42 -14.22
N ASP A 60 -9.56 -6.69 -15.19
CA ASP A 60 -9.92 -7.31 -16.47
C ASP A 60 -10.43 -8.74 -16.29
N GLN A 61 -9.80 -9.54 -15.42
CA GLN A 61 -10.25 -10.90 -15.09
C GLN A 61 -11.62 -10.93 -14.42
N MET A 62 -11.95 -9.90 -13.64
CA MET A 62 -13.25 -9.76 -13.02
C MET A 62 -14.34 -9.40 -14.05
N GLY A 63 -14.00 -8.64 -15.09
CA GLY A 63 -14.90 -8.24 -16.16
C GLY A 63 -16.09 -7.45 -15.62
N GLU A 64 -17.32 -7.93 -15.89
CA GLU A 64 -18.56 -7.32 -15.38
C GLU A 64 -18.94 -7.76 -13.96
N ASN A 65 -18.18 -8.69 -13.37
CA ASN A 65 -18.46 -9.15 -12.02
C ASN A 65 -18.13 -8.07 -10.98
N SER A 66 -18.78 -8.15 -9.82
CA SER A 66 -18.53 -7.20 -8.73
C SER A 66 -17.26 -7.53 -7.94
N PHE A 67 -16.87 -8.80 -7.92
CA PHE A 67 -15.71 -9.36 -7.22
C PHE A 67 -15.05 -10.46 -8.06
N LEU A 68 -13.82 -10.87 -7.72
CA LEU A 68 -13.18 -12.05 -8.34
C LEU A 68 -13.99 -13.33 -8.11
N GLY A 69 -14.71 -13.42 -6.99
CA GLY A 69 -15.67 -14.49 -6.72
C GLY A 69 -17.01 -14.38 -7.46
N GLY A 70 -17.18 -13.41 -8.37
CA GLY A 70 -18.42 -13.17 -9.09
C GLY A 70 -19.32 -12.17 -8.36
N LYS A 71 -20.43 -12.66 -7.79
CA LYS A 71 -21.42 -11.84 -7.05
C LYS A 71 -21.06 -11.60 -5.58
N SER A 72 -20.16 -12.40 -5.02
CA SER A 72 -19.72 -12.30 -3.63
C SER A 72 -18.20 -12.47 -3.56
N PRO A 73 -17.52 -11.83 -2.60
CA PRO A 73 -16.07 -11.90 -2.49
C PRO A 73 -15.61 -13.31 -2.14
N CYS A 74 -14.55 -13.76 -2.79
CA CYS A 74 -13.85 -15.00 -2.48
C CYS A 74 -12.61 -14.73 -1.61
N LYS A 75 -11.89 -15.79 -1.21
CA LYS A 75 -10.64 -15.67 -0.43
C LYS A 75 -9.58 -14.81 -1.14
N ALA A 76 -9.55 -14.83 -2.48
CA ALA A 76 -8.62 -14.01 -3.26
C ALA A 76 -8.95 -12.52 -3.11
N ASP A 77 -10.23 -12.14 -3.12
CA ASP A 77 -10.66 -10.76 -2.92
C ASP A 77 -10.19 -10.22 -1.56
N PHE A 78 -10.34 -11.00 -0.49
CA PHE A 78 -9.87 -10.60 0.85
C PHE A 78 -8.34 -10.46 0.92
N ASN A 79 -7.59 -11.35 0.27
CA ASN A 79 -6.13 -11.28 0.24
C ASN A 79 -5.66 -10.00 -0.47
N VAL A 80 -6.23 -9.70 -1.65
CA VAL A 80 -5.91 -8.47 -2.38
C VAL A 80 -6.34 -7.24 -1.57
N TYR A 81 -7.54 -7.28 -0.98
CA TYR A 81 -8.06 -6.18 -0.18
C TYR A 81 -7.13 -5.86 0.99
N GLY A 82 -6.64 -6.87 1.71
CA GLY A 82 -5.68 -6.68 2.80
C GLY A 82 -4.36 -6.04 2.35
N VAL A 83 -3.84 -6.45 1.18
CA VAL A 83 -2.61 -5.86 0.62
C VAL A 83 -2.85 -4.39 0.26
N LEU A 84 -3.95 -4.07 -0.42
CA LEU A 84 -4.27 -2.68 -0.79
C LEU A 84 -4.61 -1.80 0.41
N ARG A 85 -5.29 -2.36 1.42
CA ARG A 85 -5.58 -1.66 2.69
C ARG A 85 -4.30 -1.30 3.46
N SER A 86 -3.20 -2.04 3.26
CA SER A 86 -1.91 -1.76 3.92
C SER A 86 -1.16 -0.57 3.32
N VAL A 87 -1.45 -0.22 2.07
CA VAL A 87 -0.86 0.94 1.38
C VAL A 87 -1.76 2.19 1.45
N GLU A 88 -2.90 2.10 2.13
CA GLU A 88 -3.81 3.21 2.36
C GLU A 88 -3.12 4.36 3.13
N GLY A 89 -3.32 5.59 2.68
CA GLY A 89 -2.73 6.81 3.21
C GLY A 89 -1.35 7.15 2.63
N PHE A 90 -0.74 6.30 1.80
CA PHE A 90 0.56 6.57 1.17
C PHE A 90 0.41 7.16 -0.23
N THR A 91 1.45 7.82 -0.74
CA THR A 91 1.45 8.34 -2.13
C THR A 91 1.20 7.24 -3.17
N THR A 92 1.60 6.00 -2.89
CA THR A 92 1.32 4.84 -3.75
C THR A 92 -0.16 4.57 -3.93
N GLU A 93 -0.98 4.75 -2.89
CA GLU A 93 -2.43 4.57 -2.99
C GLU A 93 -3.04 5.59 -3.95
N ARG A 94 -2.70 6.88 -3.78
CA ARG A 94 -3.20 7.94 -4.68
C ARG A 94 -2.88 7.61 -6.14
N LEU A 95 -1.63 7.23 -6.41
CA LEU A 95 -1.22 6.88 -7.77
C LEU A 95 -1.92 5.61 -8.28
N LEU A 96 -2.25 4.66 -7.41
CA LEU A 96 -3.03 3.48 -7.78
C LEU A 96 -4.43 3.87 -8.25
N TRP A 97 -5.11 4.76 -7.52
CA TRP A 97 -6.44 5.24 -7.89
C TRP A 97 -6.44 6.06 -9.20
N GLU A 98 -5.38 6.82 -9.45
CA GLU A 98 -5.25 7.64 -10.65
C GLU A 98 -4.93 6.83 -11.91
N ASN A 99 -4.16 5.74 -11.77
CA ASN A 99 -3.65 4.98 -12.91
C ASN A 99 -4.42 3.68 -13.20
N THR A 100 -5.34 3.25 -12.33
CA THR A 100 -6.05 1.97 -12.48
C THR A 100 -7.54 2.11 -12.17
N LYS A 101 -8.36 1.18 -12.69
CA LYS A 101 -9.83 1.17 -12.48
C LYS A 101 -10.27 0.45 -11.21
N ILE A 102 -9.36 0.14 -10.29
CA ILE A 102 -9.63 -0.69 -9.11
C ILE A 102 -10.52 -0.03 -8.05
N LYS A 103 -10.69 1.30 -8.10
CA LYS A 103 -11.45 2.06 -7.10
C LYS A 103 -12.86 1.52 -6.86
N GLY A 104 -13.59 1.21 -7.93
CA GLY A 104 -14.96 0.71 -7.80
C GLY A 104 -15.04 -0.62 -7.04
N TRP A 105 -14.08 -1.52 -7.24
CA TRP A 105 -14.02 -2.79 -6.49
C TRP A 105 -13.61 -2.59 -5.04
N TYR A 106 -12.65 -1.70 -4.78
CA TYR A 106 -12.17 -1.44 -3.43
C TYR A 106 -13.23 -0.76 -2.55
N ASP A 107 -14.00 0.16 -3.11
CA ASP A 107 -15.11 0.81 -2.41
C ASP A 107 -16.17 -0.24 -2.00
N ARG A 108 -16.54 -1.15 -2.92
CA ARG A 108 -17.45 -2.28 -2.61
C ARG A 108 -16.91 -3.22 -1.54
N MET A 109 -15.62 -3.55 -1.59
CA MET A 109 -14.98 -4.37 -0.56
C MET A 109 -14.96 -3.66 0.80
N THR A 110 -14.72 -2.35 0.81
CA THR A 110 -14.70 -1.54 2.04
C THR A 110 -16.09 -1.44 2.66
N GLU A 111 -17.13 -1.27 1.86
CA GLU A 111 -18.52 -1.29 2.33
C GLU A 111 -18.89 -2.66 2.91
N LEU A 112 -18.46 -3.74 2.27
CA LEU A 112 -18.75 -5.11 2.71
C LEU A 112 -18.03 -5.50 4.01
N VAL A 113 -16.76 -5.11 4.16
CA VAL A 113 -15.96 -5.39 5.37
C VAL A 113 -16.38 -4.48 6.53
N GLY A 114 -16.84 -3.27 6.23
CA GLY A 114 -17.27 -2.30 7.23
C GLY A 114 -16.11 -1.59 7.95
N PRO A 115 -16.43 -0.71 8.92
CA PRO A 115 -15.44 0.08 9.63
C PRO A 115 -14.56 -0.78 10.54
N SER A 116 -13.36 -0.26 10.85
CA SER A 116 -12.47 -0.88 11.82
C SER A 116 -13.09 -0.82 13.22
N MET A 117 -13.12 -1.97 13.90
CA MET A 117 -13.56 -2.10 15.29
C MET A 117 -12.41 -1.98 16.30
N ALA A 118 -11.27 -1.43 15.88
CA ALA A 118 -10.11 -1.28 16.77
C ALA A 118 -10.32 -0.12 17.75
N ASP A 119 -10.22 -0.39 19.05
CA ASP A 119 -10.32 0.61 20.11
C ASP A 119 -9.26 1.72 20.01
N THR A 120 -8.14 1.43 19.34
CA THR A 120 -7.09 2.41 19.03
C THR A 120 -7.01 2.58 17.51
N PHE A 121 -7.93 3.35 16.94
CA PHE A 121 -7.86 3.71 15.52
C PHE A 121 -6.70 4.66 15.30
N VAL A 122 -5.67 4.19 14.59
CA VAL A 122 -4.55 5.02 14.17
C VAL A 122 -4.69 5.30 12.67
N PRO A 123 -4.71 6.58 12.24
CA PRO A 123 -4.74 6.94 10.83
C PRO A 123 -3.56 6.31 10.09
N ARG A 124 -3.81 5.65 8.95
CA ARG A 124 -2.76 5.08 8.10
C ARG A 124 -2.16 6.15 7.20
N GLY A 125 -0.86 6.02 6.90
CA GLY A 125 -0.12 6.95 6.06
C GLY A 125 0.63 8.04 6.84
N PRO A 126 1.60 8.73 6.22
CA PRO A 126 2.31 9.85 6.85
C PRO A 126 1.33 10.96 7.23
N SER A 127 1.45 11.48 8.46
CA SER A 127 0.63 12.61 8.92
C SER A 127 0.81 13.80 7.98
N THR A 128 -0.28 14.36 7.48
CA THR A 128 -0.34 15.48 6.52
C THR A 128 0.35 16.78 6.97
N ILE A 129 1.01 16.80 8.13
CA ILE A 129 1.71 17.96 8.69
C ILE A 129 3.03 18.26 7.96
N THR A 130 3.62 17.31 7.22
CA THR A 130 4.95 17.52 6.59
C THR A 130 4.91 17.67 5.06
N ALA A 131 3.77 17.43 4.41
CA ALA A 131 3.66 17.48 2.95
C ALA A 131 3.55 18.89 2.33
N VAL A 132 3.57 19.96 3.15
CA VAL A 132 3.52 21.36 2.67
C VAL A 132 4.92 22.00 2.58
N ALA A 133 5.99 21.27 2.91
CA ALA A 133 7.34 21.84 3.02
C ALA A 133 8.41 21.23 2.08
N ALA A 134 8.02 20.66 0.93
CA ALA A 134 8.97 20.21 -0.09
C ALA A 134 8.52 20.59 -1.50
#